data_AF-A0A4R5E223-F1
#
_entry.id   AF-A0A4R5E223-F1
#
_cell.length_a   1.000
_cell.length_b   1.000
_cell.length_c   1.000
_cell.angle_alpha   90.00
_cell.angle_beta   90.00
_cell.angle_gamma   90.00
#
_symmetry.space_group_name_H-M   'P 1'
#
loop_
_entity.id
_entity.type
_entity.pdbx_description
1 polymer ?
#
loop_
_entity_poly.entity_id
_entity_poly.type
_entity_poly.pdbx_seq_one_letter_code
_entity_poly.pdbx_strand_id
1 'polypeptide(L)'
;MAVDGKTVRGTRRPDGTRPHLVAAVHAGVVLAQRQTTAKRGETACFTGLLEPLDLHGTVVTADALHTVRDHAAWLVDTKSAHYIVIVKSKIPAPSPAAQAPPVARVQMGDRTRDRAHGRDETRRLKVCTVNDLLFPHAAQAGLVNGAACDHYRDRPDHALQLLGPAM
;
A
#
# COMPACT_ATOMS: atom_id res chain seq x y z
N MET A 1 7.34 2.78 7.49
CA MET A 1 6.43 2.01 8.37
C MET A 1 5.38 1.34 7.50
N ALA A 2 4.93 0.13 7.84
CA ALA A 2 3.92 -0.60 7.10
C ALA A 2 2.60 -0.72 7.89
N VAL A 3 1.47 -0.60 7.21
CA VAL A 3 0.13 -0.82 7.77
C VAL A 3 -0.57 -1.93 7.00
N ASP A 4 -1.00 -2.97 7.71
CA ASP A 4 -1.64 -4.14 7.11
C ASP A 4 -2.69 -4.76 8.05
N GLY A 5 -3.76 -5.28 7.44
CA GLY A 5 -4.83 -6.01 8.09
C GLY A 5 -4.68 -7.53 7.95
N LYS A 6 -4.71 -8.25 9.07
CA LYS A 6 -4.66 -9.72 9.10
C LYS A 6 -5.79 -10.32 9.92
N THR A 7 -6.41 -11.35 9.34
CA THR A 7 -7.33 -12.24 10.06
C THR A 7 -6.54 -13.27 10.86
N VAL A 8 -6.81 -13.38 12.16
CA VAL A 8 -6.16 -14.34 13.05
C VAL A 8 -6.71 -15.75 12.78
N ARG A 9 -5.94 -16.56 12.05
CA ARG A 9 -6.30 -17.94 11.69
C ARG A 9 -5.81 -18.91 12.76
N GLY A 10 -6.54 -18.96 13.87
CA GLY A 10 -6.26 -19.86 15.01
C GLY A 10 -7.31 -19.69 16.11
N THR A 11 -7.89 -18.50 16.17
CA THR A 11 -8.97 -18.16 17.10
C THR A 11 -10.30 -18.05 16.33
N ARG A 12 -11.39 -18.45 16.99
CA ARG A 12 -12.77 -18.16 16.58
C ARG A 12 -13.50 -17.58 17.79
N ARG A 13 -14.35 -16.59 17.55
CA ARG A 13 -15.28 -16.06 18.54
C ARG A 13 -16.48 -17.02 18.68
N PRO A 14 -17.28 -16.90 19.76
CA PRO A 14 -18.49 -17.70 19.93
C PRO A 14 -19.49 -17.59 18.77
N ASP A 15 -19.55 -16.42 18.12
CA ASP A 15 -20.38 -16.16 16.93
C ASP A 15 -19.81 -16.78 15.63
N GLY A 16 -18.71 -17.53 15.71
CA GLY A 16 -18.06 -18.17 14.57
C GLY A 16 -17.17 -17.25 13.73
N THR A 17 -17.14 -15.94 14.01
CA THR A 17 -16.25 -14.98 13.33
C THR A 17 -14.80 -15.12 13.80
N ARG A 18 -13.88 -14.54 13.04
CA ARG A 18 -12.45 -14.48 13.41
C ARG A 18 -12.05 -13.04 13.70
N PRO A 19 -11.19 -12.81 14.72
CA PRO A 19 -10.58 -11.52 14.91
C PRO A 19 -9.84 -11.06 13.66
N HIS A 20 -10.02 -9.79 13.34
CA HIS A 20 -9.31 -9.11 12.28
C HIS A 20 -8.55 -7.94 12.91
N LEU A 21 -7.24 -7.87 12.69
CA LEU A 21 -6.34 -6.92 13.33
C LEU A 21 -5.66 -6.09 12.26
N VAL A 22 -5.65 -4.76 12.43
CA VAL A 22 -4.81 -3.85 11.66
C VAL A 22 -3.65 -3.45 12.54
N ALA A 23 -2.43 -3.59 12.02
CA ALA A 23 -1.20 -3.27 12.74
C ALA A 23 -0.36 -2.27 11.96
N ALA A 24 0.27 -1.34 12.70
CA ALA A 24 1.34 -0.49 12.21
C ALA A 24 2.68 -1.08 12.65
N VAL A 25 3.54 -1.40 11.69
CA VAL A 25 4.80 -2.14 11.90
C VAL A 25 5.98 -1.35 11.37
N HIS A 26 7.05 -1.27 12.14
CA HIS A 26 8.32 -0.68 11.73
C HIS A 26 9.48 -1.55 12.19
N ALA A 27 10.42 -1.87 11.29
CA ALA A 27 11.59 -2.68 11.60
C ALA A 27 11.28 -4.01 12.33
N GLY A 28 10.15 -4.65 12.00
CA GLY A 28 9.71 -5.90 12.63
C GLY A 28 8.96 -5.75 13.95
N VAL A 29 8.79 -4.52 14.45
CA VAL A 29 8.08 -4.22 15.71
C VAL A 29 6.69 -3.68 15.42
N VAL A 30 5.68 -4.18 16.13
CA VAL A 30 4.31 -3.65 16.10
C VAL A 30 4.24 -2.41 16.99
N LEU A 31 4.09 -1.23 16.39
CA LEU A 31 4.02 0.05 17.09
C LEU A 31 2.61 0.36 17.60
N ALA A 32 1.59 -0.06 16.83
CA ALA A 32 0.19 0.08 17.21
C ALA A 32 -0.63 -1.06 16.59
N GLN A 33 -1.72 -1.45 17.25
CA GLN A 33 -2.62 -2.47 16.73
C GLN A 33 -4.06 -2.18 17.14
N ARG A 34 -5.02 -2.35 16.23
CA ARG A 34 -6.45 -2.25 16.50
C ARG A 34 -7.20 -3.45 15.95
N GLN A 35 -8.18 -3.94 16.71
CA GLN A 35 -9.10 -4.96 16.24
C GLN A 35 -10.27 -4.30 15.49
N THR A 36 -10.63 -4.86 14.34
CA THR A 36 -11.81 -4.48 13.57
C THR A 36 -12.86 -5.59 13.64
N THR A 37 -14.11 -5.23 13.34
CA THR A 37 -15.22 -6.19 13.28
C THR A 37 -15.09 -7.13 12.08
N ALA A 38 -14.53 -6.64 10.96
CA ALA A 38 -14.27 -7.40 9.75
C ALA A 38 -13.28 -6.67 8.84
N LYS A 39 -12.80 -7.37 7.81
CA LYS A 39 -11.88 -6.84 6.77
C LYS A 39 -12.28 -5.46 6.21
N ARG A 40 -13.58 -5.21 6.01
CA ARG A 40 -14.06 -3.92 5.48
C ARG A 40 -13.96 -2.76 6.47
N GLY A 41 -13.81 -3.04 7.77
CA GLY A 41 -13.63 -2.02 8.80
C GLY A 41 -12.20 -1.51 8.93
N GLU A 42 -11.23 -2.09 8.21
CA GLU A 42 -9.81 -1.70 8.28
C GLU A 42 -9.61 -0.23 7.91
N THR A 43 -10.30 0.24 6.86
CA THR A 43 -10.24 1.63 6.41
C THR A 43 -10.68 2.60 7.53
N ALA A 44 -11.77 2.29 8.24
CA ALA A 44 -12.26 3.12 9.33
C ALA A 44 -11.33 3.14 10.55
N CYS A 45 -10.46 2.14 10.72
CA CYS A 45 -9.50 2.08 11.82
C CYS A 45 -8.17 2.77 11.50
N PHE A 46 -7.90 3.14 10.25
CA PHE A 46 -6.58 3.57 9.80
C PHE A 46 -6.07 4.83 10.51
N THR A 47 -6.84 5.92 10.49
CA THR A 47 -6.46 7.18 11.15
C THR A 47 -6.34 6.98 12.66
N GLY A 48 -7.33 6.35 13.29
CA GLY A 48 -7.28 6.07 14.73
C GLY A 48 -6.11 5.18 15.16
N LEU A 49 -5.66 4.25 14.31
CA LEU A 49 -4.48 3.42 14.56
C LEU A 49 -3.19 4.26 14.59
N LEU A 50 -3.09 5.23 13.68
CA LEU A 50 -1.91 6.04 13.45
C LEU A 50 -1.88 7.35 14.25
N GLU A 51 -3.03 7.82 14.72
CA GLU A 51 -3.19 9.05 15.49
C GLU A 51 -2.16 9.21 16.63
N PRO A 52 -1.93 8.22 17.51
CA PRO A 52 -1.01 8.38 18.63
C PRO A 52 0.48 8.33 18.26
N LEU A 53 0.82 8.04 17.00
CA LEU A 53 2.20 7.92 16.54
C LEU A 53 2.70 9.26 16.00
N ASP A 54 3.95 9.60 16.31
CA ASP A 54 4.67 10.66 15.60
C ASP A 54 5.14 10.11 14.25
N LEU A 55 4.64 10.71 13.17
CA LEU A 55 4.87 10.27 11.80
C LEU A 55 5.57 11.34 10.96
N HIS A 56 6.05 12.42 11.56
CA HIS A 56 6.72 13.48 10.82
C HIS A 56 7.89 12.92 9.98
N GLY A 57 7.88 13.18 8.68
CA GLY A 57 8.87 12.68 7.72
C GLY A 57 8.85 11.15 7.51
N THR A 58 7.89 10.43 8.09
CA THR A 58 7.80 8.97 7.96
C THR A 58 7.08 8.58 6.68
N VAL A 59 7.64 7.62 5.93
CA VAL A 59 6.93 6.97 4.82
C VAL A 59 6.01 5.87 5.36
N VAL A 60 4.70 6.00 5.15
CA VAL A 60 3.68 5.01 5.49
C VAL A 60 3.32 4.19 4.25
N THR A 61 3.65 2.91 4.25
CA THR A 61 3.26 1.98 3.19
C THR A 61 2.00 1.23 3.61
N ALA A 62 0.99 1.16 2.77
CA ALA A 62 -0.24 0.44 3.08
C ALA A 62 -0.73 -0.38 1.89
N ASP A 63 -1.52 -1.42 2.18
CA ASP A 63 -2.11 -2.26 1.15
C ASP A 63 -3.12 -1.50 0.26
N ALA A 64 -3.64 -2.18 -0.77
CA ALA A 64 -4.54 -1.54 -1.72
C ALA A 64 -5.89 -1.11 -1.14
N LEU A 65 -6.31 -1.67 0.01
CA LEU A 65 -7.56 -1.28 0.67
C LEU A 65 -7.45 0.12 1.30
N HIS A 66 -6.23 0.56 1.60
CA HIS A 66 -5.95 1.88 2.18
C HIS A 66 -5.71 2.97 1.13
N THR A 67 -5.87 2.69 -0.16
CA THR A 67 -5.87 3.70 -1.24
C THR A 67 -7.15 4.54 -1.18
N VAL A 68 -7.22 5.38 -0.16
CA VAL A 68 -8.33 6.27 0.17
C VAL A 68 -7.79 7.69 0.23
N ARG A 69 -8.44 8.60 -0.51
CA ARG A 69 -7.97 9.99 -0.68
C ARG A 69 -7.82 10.70 0.67
N ASP A 70 -8.80 10.52 1.55
CA ASP A 70 -8.80 11.16 2.87
C ASP A 70 -7.64 10.67 3.75
N HIS A 71 -7.22 9.42 3.61
CA HIS A 71 -6.03 8.91 4.32
C HIS A 71 -4.75 9.56 3.80
N ALA A 72 -4.63 9.70 2.48
CA ALA A 72 -3.46 10.33 1.86
C ALA A 72 -3.35 11.82 2.25
N ALA A 73 -4.45 12.56 2.18
CA ALA A 73 -4.52 13.95 2.62
C ALA A 73 -4.19 14.06 4.11
N TRP A 74 -4.82 13.26 4.97
CA TRP A 74 -4.56 13.30 6.42
C TRP A 74 -3.10 12.98 6.77
N LEU A 75 -2.49 11.98 6.12
CA LEU A 75 -1.07 11.65 6.34
C LEU A 75 -0.15 12.84 6.01
N VAL A 76 -0.38 13.52 4.88
CA VAL A 76 0.45 14.65 4.47
C VAL A 76 0.12 15.90 5.28
N ASP A 77 -1.14 16.34 5.26
CA ASP A 77 -1.57 17.62 5.80
C ASP A 77 -1.55 17.65 7.34
N THR A 78 -1.93 16.55 7.99
CA THR A 78 -2.07 16.50 9.47
C THR A 78 -0.83 15.92 10.13
N LYS A 79 -0.22 14.89 9.53
CA LYS A 79 0.91 14.17 10.15
C LYS A 79 2.27 14.55 9.57
N SER A 80 2.32 15.40 8.53
CA SER A 80 3.57 15.72 7.82
C SER A 80 4.34 14.45 7.41
N ALA A 81 3.59 13.42 7.01
CA ALA A 81 4.08 12.11 6.64
C ALA A 81 3.98 11.90 5.13
N HIS A 82 4.74 10.94 4.63
CA HIS A 82 4.68 10.50 3.23
C HIS A 82 3.93 9.17 3.15
N TYR A 83 3.50 8.78 1.95
CA TYR A 83 2.83 7.51 1.74
C TYR A 83 3.31 6.77 0.49
N ILE A 84 3.16 5.45 0.53
CA ILE A 84 3.17 4.58 -0.66
C ILE A 84 1.94 3.68 -0.57
N VAL A 85 1.02 3.80 -1.52
CA VAL A 85 -0.22 3.02 -1.55
C VAL A 85 -0.38 2.29 -2.89
N ILE A 86 -1.04 1.14 -2.86
CA ILE A 86 -1.19 0.26 -4.02
C ILE A 86 -2.55 0.47 -4.68
N VAL A 87 -2.56 0.67 -5.99
CA VAL A 87 -3.77 0.74 -6.80
C VAL A 87 -3.91 -0.56 -7.60
N LYS A 88 -4.95 -1.34 -7.31
CA LYS A 88 -5.26 -2.61 -8.00
C LYS A 88 -6.16 -2.45 -9.24
N SER A 89 -6.80 -1.30 -9.42
CA SER A 89 -7.68 -0.99 -10.55
C SER A 89 -7.33 0.37 -11.16
N LYS A 90 -7.87 0.71 -12.34
CA LYS A 90 -7.66 2.05 -12.92
C LYS A 90 -8.20 3.12 -11.96
N ILE A 91 -7.34 4.05 -11.58
CA ILE A 91 -7.76 5.35 -11.05
C ILE A 91 -8.58 6.01 -12.16
N PRO A 92 -9.81 6.49 -11.90
CA PRO A 92 -10.53 7.30 -12.88
C PRO A 92 -9.66 8.50 -13.29
N ALA A 93 -9.45 8.69 -14.59
CA ALA A 93 -8.74 9.86 -15.07
C ALA A 93 -9.62 11.12 -14.88
N PRO A 94 -9.11 12.23 -14.30
CA PRO A 94 -9.91 13.42 -14.00
C PRO A 94 -10.45 14.21 -15.18
N SER A 95 -9.89 14.05 -16.37
CA SER A 95 -10.21 14.92 -17.50
C SER A 95 -9.72 14.28 -18.79
N PRO A 96 -10.21 14.73 -19.97
CA PRO A 96 -9.63 14.36 -21.26
C PRO A 96 -8.11 14.64 -21.37
N ALA A 97 -7.57 15.54 -20.51
CA ALA A 97 -6.15 15.89 -20.45
C ALA A 97 -5.34 15.00 -19.50
N ALA A 98 -5.99 14.33 -18.54
CA ALA A 98 -5.30 13.50 -17.56
C ALA A 98 -5.00 12.14 -18.15
N GLN A 99 -3.76 11.99 -18.61
CA GLN A 99 -3.29 10.71 -19.13
C GLN A 99 -3.01 9.76 -17.96
N ALA A 100 -3.40 8.50 -18.12
CA ALA A 100 -2.92 7.44 -17.23
C ALA A 100 -1.39 7.54 -17.17
N PRO A 101 -0.78 7.46 -15.98
CA PRO A 101 0.65 7.71 -15.85
C PRO A 101 1.41 6.78 -16.80
N PRO A 102 2.38 7.30 -17.58
CA PRO A 102 3.00 6.56 -18.68
C PRO A 102 4.01 5.52 -18.20
N VAL A 103 3.83 4.97 -16.99
CA VAL A 103 4.77 4.08 -16.31
C VAL A 103 5.18 2.88 -17.17
N ALA A 104 4.27 2.39 -18.03
CA ALA A 104 4.58 1.32 -18.99
C ALA A 104 5.72 1.68 -19.95
N ARG A 105 5.81 2.95 -20.37
CA ARG A 105 6.79 3.50 -21.33
C ARG A 105 8.10 3.94 -20.68
N VAL A 106 8.14 4.01 -19.35
CA VAL A 106 9.37 4.33 -18.60
C VAL A 106 10.33 3.14 -18.68
N GLN A 107 11.63 3.42 -18.77
CA GLN A 107 12.66 2.38 -18.68
C GLN A 107 12.61 1.69 -17.31
N MET A 108 13.03 0.43 -17.27
CA MET A 108 13.11 -0.32 -16.01
C MET A 108 14.16 0.35 -15.13
N GLY A 109 13.75 0.79 -13.94
CA GLY A 109 14.62 1.48 -13.00
C GLY A 109 15.36 0.51 -12.10
N ASP A 110 14.64 -0.46 -11.52
CA ASP A 110 15.22 -1.45 -10.63
C ASP A 110 14.65 -2.86 -10.85
N ARG A 111 15.47 -3.86 -10.56
CA ARG A 111 15.10 -5.28 -10.60
C ARG A 111 15.77 -6.01 -9.46
N THR A 112 14.94 -6.57 -8.58
CA THR A 112 15.38 -7.46 -7.50
C THR A 112 14.91 -8.88 -7.76
N ARG A 113 15.71 -9.84 -7.30
CA ARG A 113 15.35 -11.26 -7.25
C ARG A 113 15.66 -11.75 -5.84
N ASP A 114 14.67 -12.36 -5.22
CA ASP A 114 14.79 -12.88 -3.87
C ASP A 114 14.17 -14.28 -3.78
N ARG A 115 14.69 -15.09 -2.85
CA ARG A 115 14.18 -16.42 -2.56
C ARG A 115 13.88 -16.55 -1.08
N ALA A 116 12.59 -16.53 -0.73
CA ALA A 116 12.14 -16.63 0.65
C ALA A 116 10.84 -17.42 0.75
N HIS A 117 10.67 -18.18 1.85
CA HIS A 117 9.46 -18.94 2.16
C HIS A 117 8.94 -19.83 1.01
N GLY A 118 9.86 -20.47 0.26
CA GLY A 118 9.52 -21.36 -0.86
C GLY A 118 9.33 -20.66 -2.22
N ARG A 119 9.24 -19.33 -2.24
CA ARG A 119 9.04 -18.52 -3.45
C ARG A 119 10.35 -18.00 -4.01
N ASP A 120 10.50 -18.08 -5.33
CA ASP A 120 11.48 -17.30 -6.10
C ASP A 120 10.72 -16.14 -6.73
N GLU A 121 11.00 -14.93 -6.25
CA GLU A 121 10.29 -13.72 -6.64
C GLU A 121 11.24 -12.78 -7.37
N THR A 122 10.89 -12.44 -8.61
CA THR A 122 11.52 -11.33 -9.33
C THR A 122 10.58 -10.13 -9.33
N ARG A 123 11.00 -9.02 -8.73
CA ARG A 123 10.28 -7.74 -8.77
C ARG A 123 10.99 -6.78 -9.69
N ARG A 124 10.25 -6.15 -10.60
CA ARG A 124 10.74 -5.09 -11.48
C ARG A 124 9.97 -3.82 -11.15
N LEU A 125 10.70 -2.74 -10.94
CA LEU A 125 10.16 -1.43 -10.62
C LEU A 125 10.41 -0.45 -11.76
N LYS A 126 9.36 0.28 -12.11
CA LYS A 126 9.41 1.47 -12.95
C LYS A 126 8.76 2.60 -12.17
N VAL A 127 9.32 3.80 -12.18
CA VAL A 127 8.73 4.98 -11.50
C VAL A 127 8.80 6.16 -12.44
N CYS A 128 7.73 6.95 -12.52
CA CYS A 128 7.77 8.28 -13.11
C CYS A 128 7.18 9.32 -12.16
N THR A 129 7.68 10.54 -12.28
CA THR A 129 7.01 11.72 -11.75
C THR A 129 5.68 11.93 -12.48
N VAL A 130 4.66 12.30 -11.73
CA VAL A 130 3.32 12.57 -12.22
C VAL A 130 2.87 13.92 -11.66
N ASN A 131 2.15 14.66 -12.49
CA ASN A 131 1.43 15.86 -12.07
C ASN A 131 -0.07 15.58 -12.25
N ASP A 132 -0.91 16.21 -11.44
CA ASP A 132 -2.36 16.24 -11.63
C ASP A 132 -3.07 14.88 -11.56
N LEU A 133 -2.58 13.94 -10.75
CA LEU A 133 -3.39 12.80 -10.36
C LEU A 133 -4.51 13.25 -9.43
N LEU A 134 -5.72 12.69 -9.58
CA LEU A 134 -6.83 12.91 -8.64
C LEU A 134 -6.53 12.44 -7.20
N PHE A 135 -5.40 11.80 -6.97
CA PHE A 135 -5.03 11.28 -5.66
C PHE A 135 -4.18 12.32 -4.90
N PRO A 136 -4.59 12.72 -3.68
CA PRO A 136 -3.98 13.86 -2.97
C PRO A 136 -2.46 13.74 -2.82
N HIS A 137 -1.72 14.78 -3.19
CA HIS A 137 -0.25 14.88 -3.08
C HIS A 137 0.55 13.78 -3.79
N ALA A 138 -0.06 13.02 -4.71
CA ALA A 138 0.67 12.01 -5.46
C ALA A 138 1.65 12.69 -6.42
N ALA A 139 2.95 12.55 -6.15
CA ALA A 139 4.02 13.15 -6.96
C ALA A 139 4.69 12.12 -7.87
N GLN A 140 4.56 10.83 -7.56
CA GLN A 140 5.09 9.76 -8.40
C GLN A 140 4.12 8.59 -8.54
N ALA A 141 4.22 7.89 -9.67
CA ALA A 141 3.54 6.64 -9.92
C ALA A 141 4.57 5.57 -10.29
N GLY A 142 4.49 4.42 -9.60
CA GLY A 142 5.36 3.27 -9.80
C GLY A 142 4.61 2.06 -10.34
N LEU A 143 5.19 1.28 -11.24
CA LEU A 143 4.66 -0.01 -11.67
C LEU A 143 5.59 -1.08 -11.13
N VAL A 144 5.04 -1.94 -10.30
CA VAL A 144 5.73 -3.14 -9.82
C VAL A 144 5.19 -4.33 -10.59
N ASN A 145 6.09 -4.99 -11.32
CA ASN A 145 5.82 -6.27 -11.96
C ASN A 145 6.52 -7.36 -11.15
N GLY A 146 5.73 -8.18 -10.48
CA GLY A 146 6.19 -9.38 -9.78
C GLY A 146 5.95 -10.61 -10.65
N ALA A 147 6.96 -11.46 -10.80
CA ALA A 147 6.77 -12.86 -11.15
C ALA A 147 7.18 -13.67 -9.93
N ALA A 148 6.21 -14.35 -9.31
CA ALA A 148 6.46 -15.24 -8.20
C ALA A 148 6.22 -16.68 -8.67
N CYS A 149 7.30 -17.45 -8.76
CA CYS A 149 7.22 -18.88 -8.90
C CYS A 149 7.27 -19.49 -7.49
N ASP A 150 6.15 -20.06 -7.05
CA ASP A 150 6.19 -21.06 -5.99
C ASP A 150 6.40 -22.43 -6.64
N HIS A 151 6.87 -23.43 -5.91
CA HIS A 151 7.15 -24.77 -6.48
C HIS A 151 5.93 -25.47 -7.14
N TYR A 152 4.75 -24.83 -7.08
CA TYR A 152 3.47 -25.32 -7.57
C TYR A 152 2.77 -24.39 -8.59
N ARG A 153 3.09 -23.09 -8.69
CA ARG A 153 2.40 -22.12 -9.57
C ARG A 153 3.26 -20.91 -9.89
N ASP A 154 3.12 -20.41 -11.12
CA ASP A 154 3.60 -19.09 -11.55
C ASP A 154 2.44 -18.07 -11.46
N ARG A 155 2.71 -16.90 -10.88
CA ARG A 155 1.73 -15.79 -10.80
C ARG A 155 2.39 -14.47 -11.20
N PRO A 156 2.05 -13.93 -12.38
CA PRO A 156 2.38 -12.57 -12.73
C PRO A 156 1.41 -11.61 -12.00
N ASP A 157 1.97 -10.74 -11.15
CA ASP A 157 1.24 -9.68 -10.45
C ASP A 157 1.73 -8.31 -10.94
N HIS A 158 0.79 -7.45 -11.33
CA HIS A 158 1.04 -6.09 -11.76
C HIS A 158 0.29 -5.12 -10.85
N ALA A 159 1.01 -4.19 -10.23
CA ALA A 159 0.41 -3.21 -9.33
C ALA A 159 0.97 -1.82 -9.60
N LEU A 160 0.07 -0.84 -9.73
CA LEU A 160 0.45 0.58 -9.74
C LEU A 160 0.58 1.03 -8.29
N GLN A 161 1.65 1.74 -7.95
CA GLN A 161 1.87 2.37 -6.67
C GLN A 161 1.79 3.88 -6.84
N LEU A 162 1.14 4.56 -5.90
CA LEU A 162 1.19 6.01 -5.78
C LEU A 162 2.07 6.37 -4.60
N LEU A 163 2.97 7.31 -4.85
CA LEU A 163 3.86 7.83 -3.83
C LEU A 163 3.46 9.29 -3.57
N GLY A 164 3.43 9.65 -2.30
CA GLY A 164 3.16 11.01 -1.82
C GLY A 164 4.26 12.01 -2.23
N PRO A 165 4.29 13.19 -1.61
CA PRO A 165 5.24 14.24 -1.97
C PRO A 165 6.68 13.75 -1.80
N ALA A 166 7.58 14.25 -2.65
CA ALA A 166 9.01 13.96 -2.55
C ALA A 166 9.57 14.45 -1.19
N MET A 167 10.54 13.70 -0.67
CA MET A 167 11.28 14.05 0.56
C MET A 167 12.28 15.19 0.31
#